data_AF-A0A7Y0Q627-F1
#
_entry.id   AF-A0A7Y0Q627-F1
#
_cell.length_a   1.000
_cell.length_b   1.000
_cell.length_c   1.000
_cell.angle_alpha   90.00
_cell.angle_beta   90.00
_cell.angle_gamma   90.00
#
_symmetry.space_group_name_H-M   'P 1'
#
loop_
_entity.id
_entity.type
_entity.pdbx_description
1 polymer ?
#
loop_
_entity_poly.entity_id
_entity_poly.type
_entity_poly.pdbx_seq_one_letter_code
_entity_poly.pdbx_strand_id
1 'polypeptide(L)'
;MKNLHHILFFSMLIIFVLALSISPEIRDTIFKNTQVDTIGHCIGFFILTWILSSFVKLSMTPLVFALIIYAGLSEVGQYYLGFRNGEVKDFVADIVGILLFALLKSVWIVYGKKPTQL
;
A
#
# COMPACT_ATOMS: atom_id res chain seq x y z
N MET A 1 9.64 25.56 9.50
CA MET A 1 8.45 25.28 8.67
C MET A 1 8.44 23.82 8.14
N LYS A 2 8.82 22.82 8.96
CA LYS A 2 8.92 21.42 8.52
C LYS A 2 7.54 20.75 8.28
N ASN A 3 6.48 21.29 8.91
CA ASN A 3 5.12 20.76 8.82
C ASN A 3 4.42 21.04 7.47
N LEU A 4 4.92 22.00 6.67
CA LEU A 4 4.30 22.36 5.39
C LEU A 4 4.36 21.20 4.40
N HIS A 5 5.49 20.49 4.32
CA HIS A 5 5.64 19.36 3.41
C HIS A 5 4.78 18.14 3.83
N HIS A 6 4.47 17.96 5.11
CA HIS A 6 3.57 16.88 5.58
C HIS A 6 2.13 17.18 5.27
N ILE A 7 1.71 18.41 5.53
CA ILE A 7 0.38 18.87 5.16
C ILE A 7 0.22 18.78 3.64
N LEU A 8 1.24 19.18 2.86
CA LEU A 8 1.22 19.09 1.39
C LEU A 8 1.19 17.63 0.90
N PHE A 9 1.94 16.70 1.50
CA PHE A 9 1.94 15.29 1.09
C PHE A 9 0.63 14.59 1.44
N PHE A 10 0.13 14.76 2.68
CA PHE A 10 -1.17 14.20 3.07
C PHE A 10 -2.31 14.86 2.31
N SER A 11 -2.25 16.17 2.09
CA SER A 11 -3.23 16.84 1.23
C SER A 11 -3.15 16.32 -0.19
N MET A 12 -1.96 16.05 -0.74
CA MET A 12 -1.83 15.47 -2.07
C MET A 12 -2.41 14.06 -2.13
N LEU A 13 -2.17 13.22 -1.12
CA LEU A 13 -2.75 11.87 -1.02
C LEU A 13 -4.28 11.92 -0.92
N ILE A 14 -4.82 12.81 -0.08
CA ILE A 14 -6.25 13.02 0.08
C ILE A 14 -6.87 13.60 -1.20
N ILE A 15 -6.22 14.58 -1.84
CA ILE A 15 -6.63 15.15 -3.12
C ILE A 15 -6.61 14.08 -4.21
N PHE A 16 -5.62 13.19 -4.21
CA PHE A 16 -5.55 12.07 -5.15
C PHE A 16 -6.73 11.11 -4.97
N VAL A 17 -7.03 10.71 -3.73
CA VAL A 17 -8.18 9.86 -3.39
C VAL A 17 -9.52 10.55 -3.73
N LEU A 18 -9.64 11.85 -3.43
CA LEU A 18 -10.82 12.63 -3.76
C LEU A 18 -10.98 12.83 -5.27
N ALA A 19 -9.89 13.09 -6.00
CA ALA A 19 -9.90 13.22 -7.45
C ALA A 19 -10.38 11.92 -8.14
N LEU A 20 -9.93 10.77 -7.63
CA LEU A 20 -10.43 9.45 -8.06
C LEU A 20 -11.91 9.23 -7.75
N SER A 21 -12.45 9.89 -6.73
CA SER A 21 -13.85 9.77 -6.31
C SER A 21 -14.79 10.74 -7.04
N ILE A 22 -14.27 11.87 -7.53
CA ILE A 22 -15.05 12.98 -8.11
C ILE A 22 -15.14 12.88 -9.64
N SER A 23 -14.13 12.34 -10.34
CA SER A 23 -14.18 12.17 -11.80
C SER A 23 -14.57 10.74 -12.18
N PRO A 24 -15.83 10.53 -12.63
CA PRO A 24 -16.25 9.24 -13.16
C PRO A 24 -15.48 8.84 -14.41
N GLU A 25 -14.92 9.77 -15.22
CA GLU A 25 -14.12 9.41 -16.40
C GLU A 25 -12.73 8.87 -16.04
N ILE A 26 -12.06 9.47 -15.05
CA ILE A 26 -10.77 8.98 -14.53
C ILE A 26 -10.98 7.63 -13.85
N ARG A 27 -12.04 7.53 -13.05
CA ARG A 27 -12.48 6.28 -12.42
C ARG A 27 -12.72 5.24 -13.50
N ASP A 28 -13.58 5.48 -14.48
CA ASP A 28 -13.87 4.50 -15.53
C ASP A 28 -12.64 4.15 -16.35
N THR A 29 -11.72 5.09 -16.63
CA THR A 29 -10.46 4.78 -17.34
C THR A 29 -9.55 3.86 -16.53
N ILE A 30 -9.46 4.08 -15.22
CA ILE A 30 -8.68 3.23 -14.31
C ILE A 30 -9.38 1.88 -14.12
N PHE A 31 -10.66 1.86 -13.77
CA PHE A 31 -11.44 0.64 -13.51
C PHE A 31 -11.70 -0.20 -14.77
N LYS A 32 -11.67 0.38 -15.97
CA LYS A 32 -11.78 -0.36 -17.23
C LYS A 32 -10.47 -1.05 -17.62
N ASN A 33 -9.32 -0.56 -17.13
CA ASN A 33 -8.00 -1.14 -17.38
C ASN A 33 -7.42 -1.91 -16.18
N THR A 34 -7.97 -1.71 -14.99
CA THR A 34 -7.53 -2.29 -13.72
C THR A 34 -8.69 -3.14 -13.22
N GLN A 35 -8.51 -4.46 -13.19
CA GLN A 35 -9.55 -5.35 -12.68
C GLN A 35 -9.80 -5.00 -11.20
N VAL A 36 -11.06 -5.13 -10.74
CA VAL A 36 -11.44 -4.91 -9.33
C VAL A 36 -10.58 -5.77 -8.38
N ASP A 37 -10.11 -6.91 -8.88
CA ASP A 37 -9.20 -7.81 -8.21
C ASP A 37 -7.87 -7.15 -7.80
N THR A 38 -7.22 -6.47 -8.74
CA THR A 38 -5.95 -5.76 -8.54
C THR A 38 -6.07 -4.65 -7.48
N ILE A 39 -7.23 -3.98 -7.39
CA ILE A 39 -7.50 -3.00 -6.34
C ILE A 39 -7.64 -3.70 -4.98
N GLY A 40 -8.32 -4.86 -4.96
CA GLY A 40 -8.44 -5.71 -3.78
C GLY A 40 -7.09 -6.19 -3.25
N HIS A 41 -6.19 -6.61 -4.16
CA HIS A 41 -4.81 -6.98 -3.87
C HIS A 41 -4.04 -5.86 -3.17
N CYS A 42 -4.05 -4.66 -3.74
CA CYS A 42 -3.41 -3.48 -3.14
C CYS A 42 -3.96 -3.14 -1.74
N ILE A 43 -5.28 -3.06 -1.59
CA ILE A 43 -5.91 -2.72 -0.29
C ILE A 43 -5.68 -3.84 0.73
N GLY A 44 -5.80 -5.10 0.31
CA GLY A 44 -5.61 -6.28 1.14
C GLY A 44 -4.19 -6.32 1.72
N PHE A 45 -3.17 -6.17 0.88
CA PHE A 45 -1.79 -6.15 1.32
C PHE A 45 -1.43 -4.90 2.14
N PHE A 46 -2.04 -3.74 1.87
CA PHE A 46 -1.92 -2.58 2.74
C PHE A 46 -2.40 -2.87 4.17
N ILE A 47 -3.62 -3.40 4.31
CA ILE A 47 -4.21 -3.75 5.61
C ILE A 47 -3.42 -4.87 6.29
N LEU A 48 -3.01 -5.90 5.54
CA LEU A 48 -2.19 -6.99 6.05
C LEU A 48 -0.87 -6.46 6.60
N THR A 49 -0.18 -5.59 5.84
CA THR A 49 1.05 -4.94 6.30
C THR A 49 0.81 -4.15 7.57
N TRP A 50 -0.30 -3.42 7.66
CA TRP A 50 -0.67 -2.68 8.88
C TRP A 50 -0.86 -3.60 10.08
N ILE A 51 -1.65 -4.66 9.93
CA ILE A 51 -1.90 -5.64 11.00
C ILE A 51 -0.59 -6.26 11.45
N LEU A 52 0.21 -6.85 10.54
CA LEU A 52 1.48 -7.46 10.94
C LEU A 52 2.44 -6.45 11.59
N SER A 53 2.51 -5.23 11.06
CA SER A 53 3.32 -4.16 11.64
C SER A 53 2.88 -3.73 13.04
N SER A 54 1.63 -3.98 13.42
CA SER A 54 1.05 -3.62 14.73
C SER A 54 1.13 -4.76 15.74
N PHE A 55 0.92 -5.99 15.28
CA PHE A 55 0.92 -7.19 16.14
C PHE A 55 2.30 -7.83 16.27
N VAL A 56 3.12 -7.75 15.24
CA VAL A 56 4.46 -8.35 15.22
C VAL A 56 5.49 -7.27 15.52
N LYS A 57 6.33 -7.50 16.54
CA LYS A 57 7.46 -6.62 16.91
C LYS A 57 8.65 -6.76 15.95
N LEU A 58 8.38 -6.85 14.65
CA LEU A 58 9.39 -6.91 13.61
C LEU A 58 9.78 -5.50 13.14
N SER A 59 11.06 -5.31 12.80
CA SER A 59 11.49 -4.08 12.15
C SER A 59 10.86 -3.98 10.76
N MET A 60 10.75 -2.75 10.24
CA MET A 60 9.95 -2.49 9.04
C MET A 60 10.57 -3.10 7.77
N THR A 61 11.90 -3.09 7.66
CA THR A 61 12.60 -3.61 6.48
C THR A 61 12.39 -5.13 6.30
N PRO A 62 12.64 -6.00 7.30
CA PRO A 62 12.41 -7.43 7.12
C PRO A 62 10.93 -7.78 6.99
N LEU A 63 10.02 -7.00 7.58
CA LEU A 63 8.58 -7.17 7.38
C LEU A 63 8.19 -6.93 5.91
N VAL A 64 8.66 -5.84 5.30
CA VAL A 64 8.40 -5.53 3.89
C VAL A 64 8.97 -6.62 2.98
N PHE A 65 10.21 -7.05 3.19
CA PHE A 65 10.80 -8.13 2.40
C PHE A 65 10.03 -9.45 2.53
N ALA A 66 9.64 -9.83 3.75
CA ALA A 66 8.84 -11.03 3.98
C ALA A 66 7.49 -10.97 3.27
N LEU A 67 6.83 -9.81 3.28
CA LEU A 67 5.53 -9.62 2.62
C LEU A 67 5.63 -9.62 1.10
N ILE A 68 6.72 -9.07 0.52
CA ILE A 68 6.95 -9.15 -0.93
C ILE A 68 7.17 -10.60 -1.37
N ILE A 69 7.96 -11.37 -0.60
CA ILE A 69 8.16 -12.81 -0.87
C ILE A 69 6.83 -13.55 -0.75
N TYR A 70 6.05 -13.26 0.30
CA TYR A 70 4.73 -13.84 0.51
C TYR A 70 3.77 -13.54 -0.65
N ALA A 71 3.72 -12.29 -1.14
CA ALA A 71 2.93 -11.90 -2.30
C ALA A 71 3.32 -12.69 -3.56
N GLY A 72 4.63 -12.85 -3.79
CA GLY A 72 5.11 -13.64 -4.92
C GLY A 72 4.71 -15.11 -4.80
N LEU A 73 4.79 -15.68 -3.59
CA LEU A 73 4.37 -17.04 -3.32
C LEU A 73 2.85 -17.23 -3.44
N SER A 74 2.03 -16.25 -3.06
CA SER A 74 0.58 -16.33 -3.24
C SER A 74 0.18 -16.36 -4.71
N GLU A 75 0.84 -15.57 -5.55
CA GLU A 75 0.63 -15.56 -7.01
C GLU A 75 1.05 -16.89 -7.65
N VAL A 76 2.20 -17.43 -7.26
CA VAL A 76 2.62 -18.77 -7.69
C VAL A 76 1.60 -19.82 -7.23
N GLY A 77 1.13 -19.75 -5.99
CA GLY A 77 0.10 -20.62 -5.46
C GLY A 77 -1.20 -20.55 -6.25
N GLN A 78 -1.69 -19.34 -6.54
CA GLN A 78 -2.89 -19.12 -7.35
C GLN A 78 -2.74 -19.67 -8.77
N TYR A 79 -1.56 -19.50 -9.39
CA TYR A 79 -1.25 -20.07 -10.70
C TYR A 79 -1.32 -21.60 -10.70
N TYR A 80 -0.70 -22.27 -9.72
CA TYR A 80 -0.71 -23.73 -9.62
C TYR A 80 -2.08 -24.31 -9.28
N LEU A 81 -2.88 -23.58 -8.49
CA LEU A 81 -4.22 -24.02 -8.09
C LEU A 81 -5.27 -23.84 -9.20
N GLY A 82 -4.93 -23.15 -10.29
CA GLY A 82 -5.79 -22.99 -11.46
C GLY A 82 -7.02 -22.11 -11.22
N PHE A 83 -7.11 -21.42 -10.08
CA PHE A 83 -8.19 -20.49 -9.77
C PHE A 83 -8.10 -19.22 -10.65
N ARG A 84 -6.90 -18.86 -11.10
CA ARG A 84 -6.63 -17.72 -11.97
C ARG A 84 -5.28 -17.85 -12.68
N ASN A 85 -5.10 -17.16 -13.81
CA ASN A 85 -3.75 -16.91 -14.33
C ASN A 85 -3.08 -15.92 -13.38
N GLY A 86 -1.97 -16.28 -12.73
CA GLY A 86 -1.21 -15.33 -11.91
C GLY A 86 -0.83 -14.12 -12.78
N GLU A 87 -1.48 -12.98 -12.54
CA GLU A 87 -1.25 -11.77 -13.31
C GLU A 87 -0.14 -10.98 -12.62
N VAL A 88 0.94 -10.68 -13.33
CA VAL A 88 2.03 -9.83 -12.81
C VAL A 88 1.50 -8.48 -12.31
N LYS A 89 0.32 -8.05 -12.79
CA LYS A 89 -0.37 -6.85 -12.31
C LYS A 89 -0.80 -6.96 -10.84
N ASP A 90 -1.27 -8.11 -10.40
CA ASP A 90 -1.76 -8.32 -9.04
C ASP A 90 -0.58 -8.39 -8.05
N PHE A 91 0.52 -9.04 -8.45
CA PHE A 91 1.79 -8.98 -7.72
C PHE A 91 2.31 -7.54 -7.53
N VAL A 92 2.25 -6.72 -8.59
CA VAL A 92 2.67 -5.31 -8.52
C VAL A 92 1.73 -4.54 -7.59
N ALA A 93 0.43 -4.82 -7.61
CA ALA A 93 -0.54 -4.19 -6.72
C ALA A 93 -0.27 -4.54 -5.25
N ASP A 94 0.10 -5.78 -4.94
CA ASP A 94 0.50 -6.20 -3.60
C ASP A 94 1.70 -5.41 -3.09
N ILE A 95 2.74 -5.27 -3.93
CA ILE A 95 3.95 -4.48 -3.61
C ILE A 95 3.57 -3.02 -3.34
N VAL A 96 2.71 -2.43 -4.18
CA VAL A 96 2.26 -1.04 -4.00
C VAL A 96 1.55 -0.88 -2.66
N GLY A 97 0.66 -1.81 -2.29
CA GLY A 97 -0.03 -1.81 -0.99
C GLY A 97 0.94 -1.86 0.20
N ILE A 98 1.92 -2.78 0.16
CA ILE A 98 2.95 -2.93 1.20
C ILE A 98 3.77 -1.63 1.35
N LEU A 99 4.27 -1.09 0.22
CA LEU A 99 5.12 0.10 0.23
C LEU A 99 4.36 1.34 0.68
N LEU A 100 3.09 1.48 0.30
CA LEU A 100 2.25 2.60 0.71
C LEU A 100 2.10 2.64 2.23
N PHE A 101 1.87 1.49 2.87
CA PHE A 101 1.84 1.41 4.34
C PHE A 101 3.21 1.70 4.96
N ALA A 102 4.29 1.12 4.42
CA ALA A 102 5.63 1.33 4.95
C ALA A 102 6.06 2.81 4.90
N LEU A 103 5.71 3.51 3.82
CA LEU A 103 5.95 4.94 3.66
C LEU A 103 5.13 5.73 4.68
N LEU A 104 3.83 5.42 4.82
CA LEU A 104 2.94 6.05 5.80
C LEU A 104 3.48 5.91 7.24
N LYS A 105 3.89 4.71 7.64
CA LYS A 105 4.47 4.44 8.98
C LYS A 105 5.83 5.13 9.16
N SER A 106 6.66 5.18 8.11
CA SER A 106 7.97 5.87 8.17
C SER A 106 7.79 7.37 8.40
N VAL A 107 6.85 8.00 7.68
CA VAL A 107 6.46 9.40 7.90
C VAL A 107 5.96 9.59 9.34
N TRP A 108 5.08 8.71 9.83
CA TRP A 108 4.59 8.80 11.21
C TRP A 108 5.72 8.77 12.25
N ILE A 109 6.70 7.86 12.11
CA ILE A 109 7.80 7.71 13.08
C ILE A 109 8.76 8.91 13.04
N VAL A 110 9.13 9.36 11.84
CA VAL A 110 10.08 10.48 11.66
C VAL A 110 9.50 11.77 12.23
N TYR A 111 8.19 11.99 12.09
CA TYR A 111 7.55 13.25 12.47
C TYR A 111 6.75 13.19 13.77
N GLY A 112 6.52 11.99 14.33
CA GLY A 112 5.85 11.79 15.62
C GLY A 112 6.76 11.93 16.85
N LYS A 113 8.08 11.96 16.70
CA LYS A 113 9.00 12.29 17.81
C LYS A 113 8.86 13.77 18.16
N LYS A 114 8.14 14.09 19.25
CA LYS A 114 8.22 15.42 19.88
C LYS A 114 9.68 15.68 20.25
N PRO A 115 10.22 16.90 20.01
CA PRO A 115 11.53 17.25 20.51
C PRO A 115 11.47 17.14 22.04
N THR A 116 12.26 16.24 22.61
CA THR A 116 12.55 16.23 24.04
C THR A 116 13.15 17.59 24.35
N GLN A 117 12.35 18.46 25.00
CA GLN A 117 12.85 19.70 25.55
C GLN A 117 13.75 19.31 26.73
N LEU A 118 15.07 19.46 26.52
CA LEU A 118 16.07 19.55 27.59
C LEU A 118 16.31 21.03 27.87
#